data_AF-A0A081KG08-F1
#
_entry.id   AF-A0A081KG08-F1
#
_cell.length_a   1.000
_cell.length_b   1.000
_cell.length_c   1.000
_cell.angle_alpha   90.00
_cell.angle_beta   90.00
_cell.angle_gamma   90.00
#
_symmetry.space_group_name_H-M   'P 1'
#
loop_
_entity.id
_entity.type
_entity.pdbx_description
1 polymer ?
#
loop_
_entity_poly.entity_id
_entity_poly.type
_entity_poly.pdbx_seq_one_letter_code
_entity_poly.pdbx_strand_id
1 'polypeptide(L)'
;MNIFDEALSVLKSKVQVRKLFHDMHAEDLQRVIGRIDAIYEEKLMAQMEIEEEQARKKEALDAVVQQMKELGLSMGDIKGLADDKSTSGRKGKTRQRYLFRYETTDGSSVDWEGATTGRIPADFSAYLERTGKERKACIVSEL
;
A
#
# COMPACT_ATOMS: atom_id res chain seq x y z
N MET A 1 -24.68 19.66 -3.98
CA MET A 1 -24.74 18.65 -5.06
C MET A 1 -23.34 18.56 -5.64
N ASN A 2 -22.81 17.37 -5.87
CA ASN A 2 -21.46 17.23 -6.43
C ASN A 2 -21.48 17.71 -7.89
N ILE A 3 -20.56 18.59 -8.28
CA ILE A 3 -20.45 19.15 -9.63
C ILE A 3 -20.37 18.03 -10.68
N PHE A 4 -19.73 16.91 -10.34
CA PHE A 4 -19.64 15.74 -11.22
C PHE A 4 -21.00 15.09 -11.47
N ASP A 5 -21.85 14.98 -10.45
CA ASP A 5 -23.17 14.36 -10.58
C ASP A 5 -24.12 15.25 -11.39
N GLU A 6 -23.98 16.57 -11.25
CA GLU A 6 -24.73 17.55 -12.04
C GLU A 6 -24.32 17.50 -13.52
N ALA A 7 -23.02 17.48 -13.82
CA ALA A 7 -22.52 17.31 -15.19
C ALA A 7 -22.97 15.99 -15.82
N LEU A 8 -22.94 14.89 -15.07
CA LEU A 8 -23.44 13.60 -15.52
C LEU A 8 -24.96 13.62 -15.77
N SER A 9 -25.74 14.34 -14.96
CA SER A 9 -27.18 14.45 -15.15
C SER A 9 -27.52 15.13 -16.48
N VAL A 10 -26.77 16.18 -16.82
CA VAL A 10 -26.88 16.90 -18.10
C VAL A 10 -26.52 15.99 -19.27
N LEU A 11 -25.43 15.23 -19.15
CA LEU A 11 -24.95 14.32 -20.22
C LEU A 11 -25.83 13.08 -20.41
N LYS A 12 -26.59 12.65 -19.39
CA LYS A 12 -27.52 11.51 -19.47
C LYS A 12 -28.81 11.84 -20.21
N SER A 13 -29.25 13.10 -20.20
CA SER A 13 -30.52 13.51 -20.83
C SER A 13 -30.30 14.05 -22.24
N LYS A 14 -30.88 13.37 -23.25
CA LYS A 14 -30.81 13.82 -24.66
C LYS A 14 -31.29 15.26 -24.85
N VAL A 15 -32.28 15.70 -24.07
CA VAL A 15 -32.80 17.07 -24.14
C VAL A 15 -31.78 18.08 -23.60
N GLN A 16 -31.11 17.75 -22.49
CA GLN A 16 -30.11 18.64 -21.89
C GLN A 16 -28.81 18.64 -22.69
N VAL A 17 -28.37 17.49 -23.22
CA VAL A 17 -27.27 17.40 -24.19
C VAL A 17 -27.55 18.28 -25.41
N ARG A 18 -28.75 18.19 -26.00
CA ARG A 18 -29.10 19.06 -27.14
C ARG A 18 -29.02 20.55 -26.79
N LYS A 19 -29.44 20.94 -25.59
CA LYS A 19 -29.31 22.33 -25.11
C LYS A 19 -27.85 22.73 -24.91
N LEU A 20 -27.04 21.85 -24.32
CA LEU A 20 -25.63 22.09 -24.02
C LEU A 20 -24.81 22.30 -25.30
N PHE A 21 -25.09 21.54 -26.35
CA PHE A 21 -24.39 21.58 -27.64
C PHE A 21 -25.12 22.39 -28.72
N HIS A 22 -26.12 23.19 -28.35
CA HIS A 22 -26.99 23.88 -29.32
C HIS A 22 -26.21 24.79 -30.29
N ASP A 23 -25.20 25.49 -29.77
CA ASP A 23 -24.39 26.46 -30.53
C ASP A 23 -23.06 25.88 -31.03
N MET A 24 -22.87 24.56 -30.93
CA MET A 24 -21.64 23.89 -31.38
C MET A 24 -21.79 23.34 -32.79
N HIS A 25 -20.71 23.45 -33.57
CA HIS A 25 -20.67 22.87 -34.91
C HIS A 25 -20.54 21.35 -34.87
N ALA A 26 -21.00 20.69 -35.94
CA ALA A 26 -20.96 19.24 -36.08
C ALA A 26 -19.53 18.67 -35.95
N GLU A 27 -18.52 19.41 -36.44
CA GLU A 27 -17.11 19.00 -36.33
C GLU A 27 -16.62 18.96 -34.87
N ASP A 28 -17.01 19.93 -34.05
CA ASP A 28 -16.63 19.94 -32.64
C ASP A 28 -17.36 18.86 -31.85
N LEU A 29 -18.62 18.57 -32.19
CA LEU A 29 -19.33 17.39 -31.69
C LEU A 29 -18.59 16.09 -32.02
N GLN A 30 -18.10 15.94 -33.25
CA GLN A 30 -17.34 14.77 -33.66
C GLN A 30 -16.02 14.63 -32.89
N ARG A 31 -15.33 15.74 -32.60
CA ARG A 31 -14.13 15.73 -31.75
C ARG A 31 -14.44 15.30 -30.31
N VAL A 32 -15.56 15.76 -29.75
CA VAL A 32 -16.00 15.37 -28.41
C VAL A 32 -16.34 13.87 -28.37
N ILE A 33 -17.05 13.37 -29.37
CA ILE A 33 -17.35 11.94 -29.51
C ILE A 33 -16.07 11.12 -29.54
N GLY A 34 -15.09 11.49 -30.38
CA GLY A 34 -13.82 10.76 -30.47
C GLY A 34 -13.05 10.71 -29.15
N ARG A 35 -13.12 11.77 -28.32
CA ARG A 35 -12.51 11.74 -26.97
C ARG A 35 -13.26 10.82 -26.01
N ILE A 36 -14.59 10.82 -26.06
CA ILE A 36 -15.42 9.95 -25.22
C ILE A 36 -15.21 8.49 -25.60
N ASP A 37 -15.14 8.18 -26.89
CA ASP A 37 -14.90 6.82 -27.40
C ASP A 37 -13.52 6.31 -26.97
N ALA A 38 -12.47 7.14 -27.06
CA ALA A 38 -11.14 6.77 -26.57
C ALA A 38 -11.16 6.45 -25.06
N ILE A 39 -11.81 7.27 -24.24
CA ILE A 39 -11.96 7.03 -22.79
C ILE A 39 -12.77 5.75 -22.53
N TYR A 40 -13.79 5.48 -23.35
CA TYR A 40 -14.60 4.28 -23.25
C TYR A 40 -13.76 3.03 -23.57
N GLU A 41 -12.98 3.04 -24.64
CA GLU A 41 -12.06 1.97 -25.01
C GLU A 41 -11.02 1.70 -23.94
N GLU A 42 -10.40 2.74 -23.38
CA GLU A 42 -9.45 2.62 -22.26
C GLU A 42 -10.08 1.90 -21.05
N LYS A 43 -11.31 2.28 -20.68
CA LYS A 43 -12.03 1.65 -19.57
C LYS A 43 -12.40 0.20 -19.87
N LEU A 44 -12.81 -0.09 -21.11
CA LEU A 44 -13.15 -1.44 -21.53
C LEU A 44 -11.91 -2.35 -21.50
N MET A 45 -10.78 -1.88 -22.03
CA MET A 45 -9.52 -2.63 -21.99
C MET A 45 -9.06 -2.89 -20.56
N ALA A 46 -9.13 -1.88 -19.67
CA ALA A 46 -8.79 -2.06 -18.26
C ALA A 46 -9.70 -3.09 -17.57
N GLN A 47 -10.99 -3.11 -17.90
CA GLN A 47 -11.91 -4.11 -17.38
C GLN A 47 -11.59 -5.51 -17.90
N MET A 48 -11.29 -5.65 -19.19
CA MET A 48 -10.89 -6.90 -19.80
C MET A 48 -9.59 -7.44 -19.18
N GLU A 49 -8.60 -6.59 -18.93
CA GLU A 49 -7.34 -7.00 -18.28
C GLU A 49 -7.59 -7.58 -16.88
N ILE A 50 -8.48 -6.96 -16.09
CA ILE A 50 -8.88 -7.46 -14.78
C ILE A 50 -9.59 -8.82 -14.91
N GLU A 51 -10.50 -8.95 -15.87
CA GLU A 51 -11.23 -10.20 -16.11
C GLU A 51 -10.27 -11.32 -16.57
N GLU A 52 -9.30 -11.02 -17.43
CA GLU A 52 -8.25 -11.96 -17.86
C GLU A 52 -7.31 -12.35 -16.71
N GLU A 53 -6.95 -11.42 -15.82
CA GLU A 53 -6.14 -11.74 -14.65
C GLU A 53 -6.92 -12.65 -13.69
N GLN A 54 -8.21 -12.40 -13.49
CA GLN A 54 -9.08 -13.26 -12.69
C GLN A 54 -9.25 -14.65 -13.31
N ALA A 55 -9.44 -14.73 -14.63
CA ALA A 55 -9.52 -15.99 -15.36
C ALA A 55 -8.23 -16.80 -15.23
N ARG A 56 -7.07 -16.17 -15.45
CA ARG A 56 -5.75 -16.81 -15.26
C ARG A 56 -5.53 -17.30 -13.83
N LYS A 57 -5.90 -16.50 -12.83
CA LYS A 57 -5.83 -16.91 -11.41
C LYS A 57 -6.73 -18.11 -11.13
N LYS A 58 -7.93 -18.14 -11.70
CA LYS A 58 -8.87 -19.25 -11.55
C LYS A 58 -8.35 -20.52 -12.21
N GLU A 59 -7.86 -20.43 -13.45
CA GLU A 59 -7.26 -21.57 -14.16
C GLU A 59 -6.05 -22.13 -13.42
N ALA A 60 -5.16 -21.26 -12.91
CA ALA A 60 -4.03 -21.68 -12.10
C ALA A 60 -4.48 -22.38 -10.81
N LEU A 61 -5.51 -21.86 -10.14
CA LEU A 61 -6.06 -22.47 -8.93
C LEU A 61 -6.68 -23.83 -9.22
N ASP A 62 -7.43 -23.96 -10.31
CA ASP A 62 -8.03 -25.22 -10.74
C ASP A 62 -6.95 -26.26 -11.10
N ALA A 63 -5.88 -25.84 -11.78
CA ALA A 63 -4.73 -26.71 -12.08
C ALA A 63 -4.02 -27.19 -10.80
N VAL A 64 -3.81 -26.31 -9.82
CA VAL A 64 -3.23 -26.67 -8.52
C VAL A 64 -4.15 -27.64 -7.79
N VAL A 65 -5.45 -27.37 -7.70
CA VAL A 65 -6.42 -28.27 -7.06
C VAL A 65 -6.41 -29.65 -7.71
N GLN A 66 -6.27 -29.73 -9.03
CA GLN A 66 -6.20 -31.00 -9.74
C GLN A 66 -4.92 -31.78 -9.41
N GLN A 67 -3.75 -31.13 -9.45
CA GLN A 67 -2.48 -31.74 -9.06
C GLN A 67 -2.50 -32.23 -7.60
N MET A 68 -3.15 -31.47 -6.72
CA MET A 68 -3.31 -31.84 -5.32
C MET A 68 -4.18 -33.08 -5.13
N LYS A 69 -5.28 -33.20 -5.88
CA LYS A 69 -6.11 -34.41 -5.88
C LYS A 69 -5.34 -35.62 -6.38
N GLU A 70 -4.51 -35.47 -7.42
CA GLU A 70 -3.66 -36.55 -7.94
C GLU A 70 -2.64 -37.04 -6.91
N LEU A 71 -2.11 -36.14 -6.09
CA LEU A 71 -1.21 -36.45 -4.97
C LEU A 71 -1.95 -36.95 -3.72
N GLY A 72 -3.29 -37.05 -3.76
CA GLY A 72 -4.12 -37.49 -2.63
C GLY A 72 -4.18 -36.49 -1.46
N LEU A 73 -3.84 -35.23 -1.70
CA LEU A 73 -3.81 -34.18 -0.68
C LEU A 73 -5.15 -33.43 -0.63
N SER A 74 -5.68 -33.24 0.58
CA SER A 74 -6.89 -32.43 0.79
C SER A 74 -6.54 -30.98 1.15
N MET A 75 -7.52 -30.08 1.00
CA MET A 75 -7.38 -28.69 1.44
C MET A 75 -7.07 -28.57 2.95
N GLY A 76 -7.45 -29.56 3.76
CA GLY A 76 -7.15 -29.62 5.19
C GLY A 76 -5.67 -29.86 5.49
N ASP A 77 -4.99 -30.66 4.65
CA ASP A 77 -3.58 -31.02 4.83
C ASP A 77 -2.65 -29.83 4.54
N ILE A 78 -3.03 -28.97 3.59
CA ILE A 78 -2.30 -27.71 3.32
C ILE A 78 -2.45 -26.72 4.45
N LYS A 79 -3.69 -26.58 4.97
CA LYS A 79 -3.98 -25.61 6.03
C LYS A 79 -3.18 -25.93 7.29
N GLY A 80 -3.03 -27.21 7.61
CA GLY A 80 -2.11 -27.69 8.66
C GLY A 80 -0.66 -27.29 8.41
N LEU A 81 -0.16 -27.40 7.17
CA LEU A 81 1.21 -27.01 6.82
C LEU A 81 1.47 -25.49 6.87
N ALA A 82 0.47 -24.68 6.53
CA ALA A 82 0.56 -23.22 6.56
C ALA A 82 0.63 -22.68 8.01
N ASP A 83 -0.16 -23.27 8.91
CA ASP A 83 -0.09 -22.95 10.34
C ASP A 83 1.18 -23.50 11.00
N ASP A 84 1.66 -24.68 10.61
CA ASP A 84 2.86 -25.29 11.20
C ASP A 84 4.17 -24.61 10.76
N LYS A 85 4.18 -23.94 9.60
CA LYS A 85 5.32 -23.09 9.18
C LYS A 85 5.37 -21.73 9.89
N SER A 86 4.27 -21.28 10.50
CA SER A 86 4.23 -20.00 11.23
C SER A 86 4.93 -20.05 12.60
N THR A 87 5.19 -21.26 13.14
CA THR A 87 5.88 -21.45 14.43
C THR A 87 7.40 -21.58 14.30
N SER A 88 7.94 -21.69 13.09
CA SER A 88 9.39 -21.58 12.83
C SER A 88 9.84 -20.14 12.61
N GLY A 89 9.24 -19.18 13.34
CA GLY A 89 9.82 -17.87 13.50
C GLY A 89 11.24 -18.04 14.02
N ARG A 90 12.24 -17.73 13.18
CA ARG A 90 13.58 -17.37 13.64
C ARG A 90 13.36 -16.39 14.78
N LYS A 91 13.52 -16.84 16.03
CA LYS A 91 13.61 -15.96 17.19
C LYS A 91 14.78 -15.04 16.91
N GLY A 92 14.50 -13.88 16.31
CA GLY A 92 15.45 -12.79 16.27
C GLY A 92 15.84 -12.56 17.71
N LYS A 93 17.15 -12.65 18.01
CA LYS A 93 17.67 -12.37 19.35
C LYS A 93 16.97 -11.14 19.89
N THR A 94 16.25 -11.29 21.01
CA THR A 94 15.68 -10.17 21.77
C THR A 94 16.82 -9.17 21.96
N ARG A 95 16.74 -8.02 21.30
CA ARG A 95 17.78 -7.00 21.40
C ARG A 95 17.73 -6.41 22.79
N GLN A 96 18.86 -6.44 23.48
CA GLN A 96 19.00 -5.88 24.83
C GLN A 96 18.67 -4.39 24.80
N ARG A 97 17.79 -3.96 25.69
CA ARG A 97 17.35 -2.58 25.81
C ARG A 97 18.19 -1.88 26.88
N TYR A 98 18.42 -0.61 26.68
CA TYR A 98 19.21 0.24 27.56
C TYR A 98 18.47 1.56 27.78
N LEU A 99 18.64 2.13 28.96
CA LEU A 99 18.24 3.49 29.26
C LEU A 99 19.40 4.42 28.89
N PHE A 100 19.17 5.35 27.97
CA PHE A 100 20.14 6.37 27.57
C PHE A 100 19.75 7.71 28.19
N ARG A 101 20.73 8.49 28.64
CA ARG A 101 20.53 9.87 29.11
C ARG A 101 21.35 10.84 28.27
N TYR A 102 20.71 11.87 27.74
CA TYR A 102 21.35 12.91 26.92
C TYR A 102 20.76 14.28 27.20
N GLU A 103 21.47 15.33 26.77
CA GLU A 103 21.07 16.72 26.97
C GLU A 103 20.56 17.31 25.65
N THR A 104 19.34 17.86 25.65
CA THR A 104 18.77 18.52 24.47
C THR A 104 19.46 19.87 24.21
N THR A 105 19.17 20.47 23.05
CA THR A 105 19.63 21.84 22.71
C THR A 105 19.18 22.88 23.72
N ASP A 106 18.09 22.60 24.44
CA ASP A 106 17.47 23.48 25.42
C ASP A 106 18.05 23.27 26.84
N GLY A 107 19.13 22.48 26.97
CA GLY A 107 19.83 22.22 28.24
C GLY A 107 19.09 21.26 29.18
N SER A 108 18.01 20.62 28.71
CA SER A 108 17.24 19.66 29.50
C SER A 108 17.79 18.25 29.35
N SER A 109 17.92 17.52 30.46
CA SER A 109 18.32 16.10 30.42
C SER A 109 17.11 15.22 30.13
N VAL A 110 17.21 14.39 29.09
CA VAL A 110 16.16 13.47 28.63
C VAL A 110 16.64 12.03 28.75
N ASP A 111 15.76 11.18 29.27
CA ASP A 111 15.96 9.74 29.37
C ASP A 111 15.19 9.04 28.25
N TRP A 112 15.88 8.19 27.48
CA TRP A 112 15.33 7.46 26.35
C TRP A 112 15.66 5.97 26.42
N GLU A 113 14.63 5.12 26.31
CA GLU A 113 14.80 3.68 26.24
C GLU A 113 15.02 3.23 24.78
N GLY A 114 16.16 2.63 24.50
CA GLY A 114 16.53 2.23 23.15
C GLY A 114 17.38 0.97 23.10
N ALA A 115 17.73 0.55 21.89
CA ALA A 115 18.76 -0.46 21.68
C ALA A 115 20.02 0.22 21.12
N THR A 116 21.18 -0.39 21.34
CA THR A 116 22.46 0.10 20.77
C THR A 116 22.49 0.08 19.23
N THR A 117 21.58 -0.69 18.61
CA THR A 117 21.42 -0.81 17.16
C THR A 117 20.00 -0.42 16.71
N GLY A 118 19.88 0.47 15.73
CA GLY A 118 18.59 0.85 15.14
C GLY A 118 18.41 2.36 14.98
N ARG A 119 17.14 2.77 14.81
CA ARG A 119 16.71 4.17 14.76
C ARG A 119 16.88 4.80 16.15
N ILE A 120 17.39 6.03 16.17
CA ILE A 120 17.55 6.85 17.37
C ILE A 120 16.72 8.14 17.22
N PRO A 121 16.29 8.78 18.33
CA PRO A 121 15.64 10.09 18.28
C PRO A 121 16.52 11.14 17.61
N ALA A 122 15.91 12.09 16.89
CA ALA A 122 16.63 13.17 16.21
C ALA A 122 17.49 13.98 17.19
N ASP A 123 16.93 14.31 18.35
CA ASP A 123 17.61 15.08 19.41
C ASP A 123 18.82 14.31 19.98
N PHE A 124 18.72 12.98 20.08
CA PHE A 124 19.85 12.14 20.51
C PHE A 124 20.94 12.09 19.44
N SER A 125 20.58 12.03 18.15
CA SER A 125 21.55 12.13 17.06
C SER A 125 22.30 13.47 17.11
N ALA A 126 21.58 14.57 17.27
CA ALA A 126 22.16 15.91 17.39
C ALA A 126 23.09 16.03 18.61
N TYR A 127 22.74 15.41 19.75
CA TYR A 127 23.61 15.35 20.92
C TYR A 127 24.91 14.58 20.66
N LEU A 128 24.85 13.43 19.99
CA LEU A 128 26.04 12.63 19.67
C LEU A 128 26.95 13.36 18.68
N GLU A 129 26.38 14.04 17.68
CA GLU A 129 27.13 14.87 16.73
C GLU A 129 27.80 16.06 17.42
N ARG A 130 27.10 16.74 18.34
CA ARG A 130 27.62 17.88 19.12
C ARG A 130 28.75 17.48 20.06
N THR A 131 28.64 16.32 20.71
CA THR A 131 29.56 15.90 21.78
C THR A 131 30.64 14.93 21.31
N GLY A 132 30.55 14.40 20.09
CA GLY A 132 31.46 13.39 19.56
C GLY A 132 31.42 12.06 20.31
N LYS A 133 30.41 11.84 21.16
CA LYS A 133 30.29 10.64 21.99
C LYS A 133 29.70 9.48 21.18
N GLU A 134 30.16 8.27 21.50
CA GLU A 134 29.52 7.06 21.00
C GLU A 134 28.24 6.76 21.77
N ARG A 135 27.25 6.14 21.12
CA ARG A 135 25.95 5.78 21.73
C ARG A 135 26.10 5.04 23.07
N LYS A 136 27.09 4.15 23.17
CA LYS A 136 27.35 3.34 24.37
C LYS A 136 27.78 4.18 25.58
N ALA A 137 28.37 5.35 25.37
CA ALA A 137 28.80 6.24 26.43
C ALA A 137 27.63 6.95 27.14
N CYS A 138 26.43 6.91 26.55
CA CYS A 138 25.23 7.54 27.11
C CYS A 138 24.33 6.54 27.85
N ILE A 139 24.74 5.28 28.02
CA ILE A 139 23.98 4.25 28.72
C ILE A 139 24.06 4.49 30.23
N VAL A 140 22.89 4.56 30.87
CA VAL A 140 22.74 4.71 32.33
C VAL A 140 22.47 3.35 32.98
N SER A 141 21.60 2.53 32.38
CA SER A 141 21.25 1.20 32.89
C SER A 141 20.81 0.25 31.79
N GLU A 142 20.93 -1.05 32.04
CA GLU A 142 20.34 -2.10 31.21
C GLU A 142 18.87 -2.33 31.62
N LEU A 143 18.01 -2.65 30.65
CA LEU A 143 16.57 -2.92 30.82
C LEU A 143 16.22 -4.34 30.38
#